data_AF-A0A1E3I2G8-F1
#
_entry.id   AF-A0A1E3I2G8-F1
#
_cell.length_a   1.000
_cell.length_b   1.000
_cell.length_c   1.000
_cell.angle_alpha   90.00
_cell.angle_beta   90.00
_cell.angle_gamma   90.00
#
_symmetry.space_group_name_H-M   'P 1'
#
loop_
_entity.id
_entity.type
_entity.pdbx_description
1 polymer ?
#
loop_
_entity_poly.entity_id
_entity_poly.type
_entity_poly.pdbx_seq_one_letter_code
_entity_poly.pdbx_strand_id
1 'polypeptide(L)'
;MSRPQTSAYAASPAVLPYPPNSPLSSPRIHSHPILLQPLPPASALAQESTFQSELELDRQARQIKQEKELQEALQDQQWSVERAQVRDQQGTWSKHQKKPDLRSSISDKWGQSQALAHPPQAWELYRAIDKHDIEFIIRIRDHSFKMLLQKSGPDFPIVYAARLGPQWRDIVIILVGALSRYVNHLDQEDFEKKETRDILKGLRVNLKLAIDYSLHSSSPHLLASYLQVLIMSEGDEFIHKSISSLALLFGSSPLNQTKPVQSAEDTVRRFCTKQLREVQEGVAEVEEYVANAVLDLVIMAVWSLVAGELGLERLPTHTFARDLRTFQTFSEHLSDPETTPKLPKLKVRTRKMVNVLKELAGDNVKGVRGRLRDVREKFDEGAL
;
A
#
# COMPACT_ATOMS: atom_id res chain seq x y z
N MET A 1 -66.83 -39.14 43.89
CA MET A 1 -65.96 -39.61 44.99
C MET A 1 -64.69 -38.76 44.95
N SER A 2 -64.26 -38.00 45.94
CA SER A 2 -64.80 -37.58 47.23
C SER A 2 -64.02 -36.31 47.63
N ARG A 3 -64.73 -35.32 48.17
CA ARG A 3 -64.26 -34.18 48.98
C ARG A 3 -63.50 -34.68 50.26
N PRO A 4 -62.99 -33.81 51.19
CA PRO A 4 -63.10 -32.34 51.33
C PRO A 4 -61.73 -31.64 51.63
N GLN A 5 -61.52 -30.34 51.39
CA GLN A 5 -61.94 -29.13 52.14
C GLN A 5 -61.57 -29.09 53.64
N THR A 6 -60.90 -28.00 54.05
CA THR A 6 -61.29 -27.03 55.11
C THR A 6 -60.37 -25.79 54.96
N SER A 7 -60.83 -24.53 54.76
CA SER A 7 -61.69 -23.63 55.57
C SER A 7 -60.87 -22.93 56.67
N ALA A 8 -60.94 -21.63 57.02
CA ALA A 8 -61.67 -20.41 56.65
C ALA A 8 -60.94 -19.23 57.37
N TYR A 9 -61.23 -17.92 57.26
CA TYR A 9 -62.47 -17.16 57.38
C TYR A 9 -62.28 -15.70 56.89
N ALA A 10 -63.38 -15.09 56.50
CA ALA A 10 -63.53 -13.71 56.02
C ALA A 10 -64.30 -12.83 57.03
N ALA A 11 -64.47 -11.54 56.66
CA ALA A 11 -65.45 -10.54 57.15
C ALA A 11 -64.94 -9.64 58.30
N SER A 12 -65.16 -8.32 58.39
CA SER A 12 -65.88 -7.25 57.66
C SER A 12 -65.17 -5.91 57.97
N PRO A 13 -65.59 -4.75 57.43
CA PRO A 13 -66.50 -3.93 58.26
C PRO A 13 -67.53 -3.12 57.46
N ALA A 14 -68.67 -2.89 58.11
CA ALA A 14 -69.69 -1.93 57.72
C ALA A 14 -69.91 -0.89 58.83
N VAL A 15 -70.31 0.30 58.40
CA VAL A 15 -71.05 1.36 59.12
C VAL A 15 -70.27 2.42 59.92
N LEU A 16 -70.60 3.67 59.55
CA LEU A 16 -70.42 5.03 60.09
C LEU A 16 -70.78 5.17 61.60
N PRO A 17 -70.75 6.35 62.31
CA PRO A 17 -70.66 7.75 61.87
C PRO A 17 -69.85 8.75 62.77
N TYR A 18 -69.75 9.99 62.27
CA TYR A 18 -69.17 11.21 62.89
C TYR A 18 -69.64 11.54 64.32
N PRO A 19 -68.85 12.31 65.10
CA PRO A 19 -69.20 13.72 65.38
C PRO A 19 -67.94 14.63 65.58
N PRO A 20 -68.05 15.85 66.13
CA PRO A 20 -68.53 17.09 65.50
C PRO A 20 -67.46 18.21 65.45
N ASN A 21 -67.83 19.33 64.83
CA ASN A 21 -67.12 20.62 64.71
C ASN A 21 -66.12 21.01 65.82
N SER A 22 -64.87 21.25 65.41
CA SER A 22 -63.97 22.25 66.02
C SER A 22 -63.01 22.76 64.93
N PRO A 23 -62.71 24.07 64.85
CA PRO A 23 -61.93 24.63 63.75
C PRO A 23 -60.46 24.30 63.96
N LEU A 24 -59.96 23.24 63.31
CA LEU A 24 -58.53 22.95 63.30
C LEU A 24 -57.85 23.90 62.32
N SER A 25 -57.33 24.98 62.91
CA SER A 25 -56.25 25.84 62.46
C SER A 25 -55.49 25.27 61.25
N SER A 26 -55.51 26.01 60.13
CA SER A 26 -54.65 25.75 58.97
C SER A 26 -53.21 25.49 59.41
N PRO A 27 -52.53 24.44 58.91
CA PRO A 27 -51.13 24.20 59.25
C PRO A 27 -50.32 25.39 58.75
N ARG A 28 -49.72 26.13 59.70
CA ARG A 28 -48.69 27.13 59.39
C ARG A 28 -47.53 26.38 58.72
N ILE A 29 -47.38 26.54 57.41
CA ILE A 29 -46.20 26.09 56.68
C ILE A 29 -45.02 26.88 57.25
N HIS A 30 -44.16 26.20 57.98
CA HIS A 30 -42.89 26.76 58.42
C HIS A 30 -42.03 27.00 57.18
N SER A 31 -41.93 28.26 56.75
CA SER A 31 -41.00 28.68 55.71
C SER A 31 -39.57 28.58 56.27
N HIS A 32 -38.97 27.40 56.22
CA HIS A 32 -37.53 27.29 56.35
C HIS A 32 -36.91 27.98 55.13
N PRO A 33 -36.04 28.99 55.31
CA PRO A 33 -35.34 29.58 54.18
C PRO A 33 -34.46 28.50 53.55
N ILE A 34 -34.86 28.00 52.39
CA ILE A 34 -33.97 27.21 51.53
C ILE A 34 -32.92 28.20 51.05
N LEU A 35 -31.70 28.10 51.57
CA LEU A 35 -30.55 28.78 51.01
C LEU A 35 -30.38 28.27 49.58
N LEU A 36 -30.82 29.06 48.60
CA LEU A 36 -30.48 28.84 47.20
C LEU A 36 -28.96 28.86 47.13
N GLN A 37 -28.38 27.73 46.74
CA GLN A 37 -26.95 27.62 46.53
C GLN A 37 -26.55 28.77 45.58
N PRO A 38 -25.60 29.64 45.96
CA PRO A 38 -25.26 30.79 45.15
C PRO A 38 -24.83 30.30 43.78
N LEU A 39 -25.42 30.89 42.73
CA LEU A 39 -25.08 30.55 41.37
C LEU A 39 -23.56 30.70 41.19
N PRO A 40 -22.90 29.75 40.51
CA PRO A 40 -21.47 29.85 40.26
C PRO A 40 -21.16 31.18 39.56
N PRO A 41 -20.04 31.82 39.90
CA PRO A 41 -19.66 33.10 39.31
C PRO A 41 -19.55 32.95 37.79
N ALA A 42 -19.96 33.99 37.05
CA ALA A 42 -20.00 33.97 35.59
C ALA A 42 -18.64 33.62 34.94
N SER A 43 -17.52 33.91 35.62
CA SER A 43 -16.19 33.50 35.20
C SER A 43 -15.98 31.98 35.21
N ALA A 44 -16.53 31.27 36.20
CA ALA A 44 -16.46 29.81 36.28
C ALA A 44 -17.30 29.15 35.17
N LEU A 45 -18.48 29.72 34.88
CA LEU A 45 -19.32 29.25 33.76
C LEU A 45 -18.66 29.48 32.40
N ALA A 46 -17.97 30.61 32.22
CA ALA A 46 -17.23 30.89 30.98
C ALA A 46 -16.05 29.92 30.79
N GLN A 47 -15.29 29.63 31.85
CA GLN A 47 -14.19 28.66 31.81
C GLN A 47 -14.68 27.24 31.53
N GLU A 48 -15.75 26.81 32.19
CA GLU A 48 -16.39 25.51 31.93
C GLU A 48 -16.89 25.44 30.48
N SER A 49 -17.50 26.52 29.97
CA SER A 49 -17.96 26.58 28.58
C SER A 49 -16.81 26.46 27.56
N THR A 50 -15.68 27.13 27.80
CA THR A 50 -14.51 27.01 26.92
C THR A 50 -13.93 25.60 26.94
N PHE A 51 -13.85 25.00 28.13
CA PHE A 51 -13.33 23.64 28.30
C PHE A 51 -14.22 22.60 27.62
N GLN A 52 -15.54 22.71 27.78
CA GLN A 52 -16.50 21.84 27.10
C GLN A 52 -16.45 22.03 25.58
N SER A 53 -16.29 23.27 25.10
CA SER A 53 -16.15 23.55 23.66
C SER A 53 -14.88 22.94 23.07
N GLU A 54 -13.75 22.99 23.78
CA GLU A 54 -12.50 22.36 23.33
C GLU A 54 -12.62 20.83 23.29
N LEU A 55 -13.27 20.23 24.30
CA LEU A 55 -13.52 18.80 24.36
C LEU A 55 -14.43 18.33 23.21
N GLU A 56 -15.47 19.11 22.88
CA GLU A 56 -16.38 18.84 21.77
C GLU A 56 -15.64 18.90 20.43
N LEU A 57 -14.77 19.90 20.24
CA LEU A 57 -13.93 20.03 19.05
C LEU A 57 -12.96 18.85 18.90
N ASP A 58 -12.34 18.39 19.98
CA ASP A 58 -11.45 17.22 19.94
C ASP A 58 -12.23 15.93 19.60
N ARG A 59 -13.46 15.78 20.12
CA ARG A 59 -14.35 14.67 19.72
C ARG A 59 -14.69 14.71 18.24
N GLN A 60 -15.03 15.89 17.69
CA GLN A 60 -15.32 16.06 16.27
C GLN A 60 -14.08 15.76 15.41
N ALA A 61 -12.90 16.24 15.80
CA ALA A 61 -11.65 15.97 15.10
C ALA A 61 -11.32 14.47 15.07
N ARG A 62 -11.54 13.76 16.18
CA ARG A 62 -11.37 12.30 16.25
C ARG A 62 -12.37 11.55 15.37
N GLN A 63 -13.63 11.99 15.34
CA GLN A 63 -14.65 11.41 14.46
C GLN A 63 -14.29 11.59 12.99
N ILE A 64 -13.87 12.79 12.59
CA ILE A 64 -13.41 13.08 11.22
C ILE A 64 -12.19 12.23 10.87
N LYS A 65 -11.24 12.06 11.80
CA LYS A 65 -10.07 11.21 11.60
C LYS A 65 -10.49 9.75 11.39
N GLN A 66 -11.38 9.23 12.22
CA GLN A 66 -11.90 7.86 12.10
C GLN A 66 -12.68 7.65 10.80
N GLU A 67 -13.51 8.62 10.40
CA GLU A 67 -14.27 8.55 9.16
C GLU A 67 -13.34 8.54 7.94
N LYS A 68 -12.30 9.38 7.96
CA LYS A 68 -11.26 9.40 6.91
C LYS A 68 -10.48 8.09 6.84
N GLU A 69 -10.10 7.52 7.98
CA GLU A 69 -9.44 6.21 8.07
C GLU A 69 -10.33 5.09 7.52
N LEU A 70 -11.63 5.11 7.85
CA LEU A 70 -12.60 4.15 7.35
C LEU A 70 -12.80 4.29 5.84
N GLN A 71 -12.89 5.52 5.33
CA GLN A 71 -13.04 5.81 3.91
C GLN A 71 -11.82 5.35 3.11
N GLU A 72 -10.61 5.57 3.64
CA GLU A 72 -9.37 5.08 3.04
C GLU A 72 -9.28 3.54 3.10
N ALA A 73 -9.67 2.91 4.22
CA ALA A 73 -9.72 1.46 4.32
C ALA A 73 -10.72 0.84 3.33
N LEU A 74 -11.87 1.47 3.12
CA LEU A 74 -12.84 1.07 2.10
C LEU A 74 -12.26 1.26 0.69
N GLN A 75 -11.55 2.36 0.43
CA GLN A 75 -10.88 2.60 -0.84
C GLN A 75 -9.76 1.58 -1.10
N ASP A 76 -8.95 1.25 -0.09
CA ASP A 76 -7.94 0.19 -0.15
C ASP A 76 -8.58 -1.18 -0.38
N GLN A 77 -9.73 -1.47 0.24
CA GLN A 77 -10.49 -2.69 -0.06
C GLN A 77 -10.99 -2.69 -1.49
N GLN A 78 -11.55 -1.59 -1.99
CA GLN A 78 -11.97 -1.47 -3.38
C GLN A 78 -10.81 -1.67 -4.35
N TRP A 79 -9.67 -1.03 -4.12
CA TRP A 79 -8.45 -1.24 -4.92
C TRP A 79 -7.88 -2.64 -4.77
N SER A 80 -8.00 -3.28 -3.61
CA SER A 80 -7.60 -4.69 -3.44
C SER A 80 -8.50 -5.64 -4.24
N VAL A 81 -9.81 -5.38 -4.25
CA VAL A 81 -10.80 -6.12 -5.04
C VAL A 81 -10.60 -5.85 -6.52
N GLU A 82 -10.33 -4.61 -6.92
CA GLU A 82 -10.03 -4.23 -8.29
C GLU A 82 -8.70 -4.84 -8.75
N ARG A 83 -7.66 -4.86 -7.91
CA ARG A 83 -6.41 -5.59 -8.18
C ARG A 83 -6.64 -7.10 -8.27
N ALA A 84 -7.46 -7.67 -7.40
CA ALA A 84 -7.84 -9.07 -7.45
C ALA A 84 -8.63 -9.38 -8.72
N GLN A 85 -9.55 -8.49 -9.13
CA GLN A 85 -10.31 -8.59 -10.36
C GLN A 85 -9.44 -8.37 -11.60
N VAL A 86 -8.45 -7.49 -11.59
CA VAL A 86 -7.50 -7.26 -12.68
C VAL A 86 -6.52 -8.42 -12.78
N ARG A 87 -6.07 -8.97 -11.64
CA ARG A 87 -5.26 -10.19 -11.56
C ARG A 87 -6.06 -11.41 -12.02
N ASP A 88 -7.32 -11.49 -11.64
CA ASP A 88 -8.25 -12.52 -12.10
C ASP A 88 -8.60 -12.33 -13.57
N GLN A 89 -8.74 -11.10 -14.06
CA GLN A 89 -8.92 -10.76 -15.48
C GLN A 89 -7.68 -11.21 -16.26
N GLN A 90 -6.48 -10.79 -15.86
CA GLN A 90 -5.21 -11.28 -16.41
C GLN A 90 -5.04 -12.82 -16.30
N GLY A 91 -5.67 -13.46 -15.31
CA GLY A 91 -5.74 -14.91 -15.15
C GLY A 91 -6.92 -15.60 -15.85
N THR A 92 -7.95 -14.88 -16.30
CA THR A 92 -9.17 -15.42 -16.94
C THR A 92 -9.12 -15.37 -18.45
N TRP A 93 -8.18 -14.64 -19.07
CA TRP A 93 -7.90 -14.80 -20.50
C TRP A 93 -7.47 -16.25 -20.85
N SER A 94 -6.98 -17.02 -19.86
CA SER A 94 -6.69 -18.45 -19.98
C SER A 94 -7.88 -19.39 -19.66
N LYS A 95 -9.03 -18.87 -19.21
CA LYS A 95 -10.17 -19.69 -18.75
C LYS A 95 -11.31 -19.85 -19.77
N HIS A 96 -11.24 -19.22 -20.95
CA HIS A 96 -12.26 -19.40 -21.99
C HIS A 96 -12.12 -20.67 -22.84
N GLN A 97 -11.17 -21.57 -22.51
CA GLN A 97 -11.19 -22.94 -22.99
C GLN A 97 -10.67 -23.90 -21.93
N LYS A 98 -11.59 -24.50 -21.15
CA LYS A 98 -11.71 -25.95 -20.88
C LYS A 98 -12.55 -26.20 -19.61
N LYS A 99 -13.34 -27.27 -19.69
CA LYS A 99 -14.17 -27.83 -18.60
C LYS A 99 -13.31 -28.31 -17.42
N PRO A 100 -13.91 -28.51 -16.23
CA PRO A 100 -13.17 -28.63 -14.98
C PRO A 100 -12.72 -30.08 -14.76
N ASP A 101 -11.49 -30.25 -14.31
CA ASP A 101 -11.12 -31.41 -13.50
C ASP A 101 -10.17 -31.03 -12.37
N LEU A 102 -10.27 -31.81 -11.31
CA LEU A 102 -9.89 -31.54 -9.95
C LEU A 102 -8.38 -31.33 -9.69
N ARG A 103 -8.12 -30.40 -8.76
CA ARG A 103 -7.07 -30.41 -7.72
C ARG A 103 -5.62 -30.66 -8.18
N SER A 104 -4.83 -29.60 -8.29
CA SER A 104 -3.46 -29.62 -7.74
C SER A 104 -2.90 -28.20 -7.51
N SER A 105 -2.15 -28.11 -6.42
CA SER A 105 -1.13 -27.13 -5.99
C SER A 105 -0.90 -25.86 -6.81
N ILE A 106 -0.92 -24.74 -6.07
CA ILE A 106 -0.35 -23.44 -6.45
C ILE A 106 1.14 -23.63 -6.79
N SER A 107 1.41 -23.80 -8.08
CA SER A 107 2.68 -23.41 -8.69
C SER A 107 2.27 -22.63 -9.92
N ASP A 108 2.67 -21.36 -10.00
CA ASP A 108 2.53 -20.48 -11.15
C ASP A 108 3.32 -21.05 -12.34
N LYS A 109 2.79 -22.13 -12.92
CA LYS A 109 3.23 -22.63 -14.21
C LYS A 109 2.64 -21.69 -15.23
N TRP A 110 3.51 -20.87 -15.82
CA TRP A 110 3.42 -20.42 -17.20
C TRP A 110 2.58 -21.45 -17.96
N GLY A 111 1.39 -21.06 -18.42
CA GLY A 111 0.65 -21.92 -19.33
C GLY A 111 1.59 -22.16 -20.50
N GLN A 112 2.14 -23.37 -20.60
CA GLN A 112 3.09 -23.73 -21.65
C GLN A 112 2.31 -23.60 -22.95
N SER A 113 2.35 -22.40 -23.52
CA SER A 113 1.77 -22.12 -24.81
C SER A 113 2.48 -23.01 -25.82
N GLN A 114 1.73 -23.49 -26.81
CA GLN A 114 2.27 -24.47 -27.75
C GLN A 114 3.58 -23.96 -28.35
N ALA A 115 4.60 -24.81 -28.34
CA ALA A 115 5.90 -24.49 -28.90
C ALA A 115 5.74 -24.03 -30.36
N LEU A 116 6.51 -23.02 -30.74
CA LEU A 116 6.49 -22.50 -32.10
C LEU A 116 7.12 -23.54 -33.03
N ALA A 117 6.45 -23.84 -34.14
CA ALA A 117 6.92 -24.82 -35.13
C ALA A 117 8.24 -24.42 -35.81
N HIS A 118 8.53 -23.13 -35.83
CA HIS A 118 9.76 -22.52 -36.35
C HIS A 118 10.12 -21.30 -35.51
N PRO A 119 11.39 -20.85 -35.51
CA PRO A 119 11.76 -19.58 -34.90
C PRO A 119 10.92 -18.45 -35.53
N PRO A 120 10.13 -17.72 -34.73
CA PRO A 120 9.21 -16.73 -35.25
C PRO A 120 9.99 -15.60 -35.90
N GLN A 121 9.48 -15.12 -37.02
CA GLN A 121 10.11 -14.01 -37.74
C GLN A 121 9.47 -12.69 -37.37
N ALA A 122 10.24 -11.61 -37.47
CA ALA A 122 9.81 -10.24 -37.23
C ALA A 122 8.46 -9.92 -37.89
N TRP A 123 8.32 -10.17 -39.19
CA TRP A 123 7.10 -9.84 -39.95
C TRP A 123 5.86 -10.59 -39.45
N GLU A 124 6.01 -11.78 -38.86
CA GLU A 124 4.91 -12.55 -38.29
C GLU A 124 4.34 -11.87 -37.05
N LEU A 125 5.21 -11.25 -36.24
CA LEU A 125 4.80 -10.48 -35.07
C LEU A 125 3.99 -9.24 -35.47
N TYR A 126 4.45 -8.44 -36.45
CA TYR A 126 3.69 -7.25 -36.89
C TYR A 126 2.37 -7.65 -37.54
N ARG A 127 2.36 -8.73 -38.33
CA ARG A 127 1.11 -9.27 -38.88
C ARG A 127 0.15 -9.75 -37.81
N ALA A 128 0.66 -10.34 -36.72
CA ALA A 128 -0.16 -10.75 -35.59
C ALA A 128 -0.72 -9.54 -34.84
N ILE A 129 0.05 -8.46 -34.71
CA ILE A 129 -0.44 -7.19 -34.16
C ILE A 129 -1.55 -6.63 -35.05
N ASP A 130 -1.35 -6.56 -36.38
CA ASP A 130 -2.36 -6.05 -37.33
C ASP A 130 -3.67 -6.83 -37.30
N LYS A 131 -3.59 -8.14 -37.04
CA LYS A 131 -4.74 -9.06 -37.02
C LYS A 131 -5.37 -9.27 -35.64
N HIS A 132 -4.85 -8.63 -34.61
CA HIS A 132 -5.22 -8.91 -33.22
C HIS A 132 -5.08 -10.38 -32.80
N ASP A 133 -4.05 -11.06 -33.30
CA ASP A 133 -3.75 -12.45 -32.90
C ASP A 133 -3.01 -12.48 -31.56
N ILE A 134 -3.79 -12.31 -30.49
CA ILE A 134 -3.31 -12.31 -29.10
C ILE A 134 -2.62 -13.63 -28.75
N GLU A 135 -3.13 -14.76 -29.23
CA GLU A 135 -2.56 -16.07 -28.92
C GLU A 135 -1.14 -16.21 -29.45
N PHE A 136 -0.90 -15.74 -30.69
CA PHE A 136 0.44 -15.79 -31.27
C PHE A 136 1.41 -14.85 -30.55
N ILE A 137 0.97 -13.65 -30.16
CA ILE A 137 1.78 -12.71 -29.38
C ILE A 137 2.16 -13.32 -28.02
N ILE A 138 1.23 -14.01 -27.36
CA ILE A 138 1.50 -14.72 -26.11
C ILE A 138 2.52 -15.85 -26.33
N ARG A 139 2.45 -16.61 -27.44
CA ARG A 139 3.45 -17.63 -27.77
C ARG A 139 4.83 -17.03 -28.01
N ILE A 140 4.91 -15.91 -28.72
CA ILE A 140 6.18 -15.18 -28.93
C ILE A 140 6.75 -14.68 -27.60
N ARG A 141 5.90 -14.15 -26.72
CA ARG A 141 6.31 -13.74 -25.38
C ARG A 141 7.00 -14.91 -24.64
N ASP A 142 6.40 -16.09 -24.68
CA ASP A 142 6.88 -17.24 -23.90
C ASP A 142 8.15 -17.88 -24.50
N HIS A 143 8.25 -17.98 -25.83
CA HIS A 143 9.32 -18.72 -26.50
C HIS A 143 10.40 -17.84 -27.16
N SER A 144 10.14 -16.56 -27.40
CA SER A 144 11.01 -15.67 -28.18
C SER A 144 10.90 -14.21 -27.74
N PHE A 145 10.96 -13.97 -26.42
CA PHE A 145 10.82 -12.65 -25.80
C PHE A 145 11.75 -11.57 -26.39
N LYS A 146 12.98 -11.93 -26.77
CA LYS A 146 13.96 -11.01 -27.38
C LYS A 146 13.40 -10.31 -28.63
N MET A 147 12.49 -10.96 -29.37
CA MET A 147 11.88 -10.37 -30.55
C MET A 147 10.92 -9.21 -30.22
N LEU A 148 10.29 -9.21 -29.04
CA LEU A 148 9.42 -8.11 -28.59
C LEU A 148 10.22 -6.83 -28.26
N LEU A 149 11.51 -7.00 -27.95
CA LEU A 149 12.41 -5.92 -27.56
C LEU A 149 13.17 -5.32 -28.74
N GLN A 150 13.32 -6.09 -29.82
CA GLN A 150 14.12 -5.68 -30.97
C GLN A 150 13.30 -4.85 -31.95
N LYS A 151 13.96 -3.83 -32.51
CA LYS A 151 13.41 -3.08 -33.62
C LYS A 151 13.41 -3.97 -34.85
N SER A 152 12.22 -4.24 -35.36
CA SER A 152 12.00 -5.13 -36.49
C SER A 152 11.28 -4.33 -37.57
N GLY A 153 12.03 -3.67 -38.46
CA GLY A 153 11.48 -2.72 -39.44
C GLY A 153 11.54 -1.26 -38.96
N PRO A 154 10.48 -0.44 -39.13
CA PRO A 154 10.51 0.99 -38.82
C PRO A 154 10.40 1.31 -37.32
N ASP A 155 9.73 0.47 -36.53
CA ASP A 155 9.38 0.73 -35.12
C ASP A 155 9.46 -0.53 -34.26
N PHE A 156 9.44 -0.36 -32.93
CA PHE A 156 9.33 -1.47 -31.99
C PHE A 156 7.90 -2.01 -31.92
N PRO A 157 7.68 -3.30 -31.62
CA PRO A 157 6.33 -3.89 -31.56
C PRO A 157 5.35 -3.14 -30.64
N ILE A 158 5.83 -2.71 -29.47
CA ILE A 158 5.02 -1.92 -28.52
C ILE A 158 4.68 -0.52 -29.06
N VAL A 159 5.64 0.13 -29.73
CA VAL A 159 5.46 1.46 -30.33
C VAL A 159 4.52 1.38 -31.53
N TYR A 160 4.65 0.33 -32.33
CA TYR A 160 3.79 0.06 -33.48
C TYR A 160 2.34 -0.16 -33.03
N ALA A 161 2.11 -1.04 -32.04
CA ALA A 161 0.78 -1.26 -31.47
C ALA A 161 0.18 0.02 -30.87
N ALA A 162 0.98 0.84 -30.18
CA ALA A 162 0.53 2.12 -29.63
C ALA A 162 0.13 3.12 -30.73
N ARG A 163 0.81 3.13 -31.87
CA ARG A 163 0.50 4.02 -33.00
C ARG A 163 -0.81 3.68 -33.70
N LEU A 164 -1.16 2.39 -33.79
CA LEU A 164 -2.39 1.94 -34.46
C LEU A 164 -3.66 2.45 -33.75
N GLY A 165 -3.54 2.87 -32.49
CA GLY A 165 -4.57 3.60 -31.77
C GLY A 165 -5.34 2.73 -30.75
N PRO A 166 -6.50 3.21 -30.26
CA PRO A 166 -7.15 2.67 -29.06
C PRO A 166 -7.68 1.23 -29.24
N GLN A 167 -7.92 0.78 -30.47
CA GLN A 167 -8.33 -0.59 -30.77
C GLN A 167 -7.25 -1.63 -30.46
N TRP A 168 -5.97 -1.24 -30.37
CA TRP A 168 -4.82 -2.11 -30.06
C TRP A 168 -4.35 -1.96 -28.60
N ARG A 169 -5.15 -1.29 -27.75
CA ARG A 169 -4.81 -1.02 -26.34
C ARG A 169 -4.59 -2.31 -25.55
N ASP A 170 -5.38 -3.33 -25.80
CA ASP A 170 -5.24 -4.67 -25.23
C ASP A 170 -3.88 -5.29 -25.55
N ILE A 171 -3.43 -5.20 -26.81
CA ILE A 171 -2.11 -5.69 -27.24
C ILE A 171 -0.99 -4.91 -26.58
N VAL A 172 -1.11 -3.58 -26.48
CA VAL A 172 -0.15 -2.75 -25.74
C VAL A 172 -0.08 -3.21 -24.29
N ILE A 173 -1.21 -3.41 -23.61
CA ILE A 173 -1.26 -3.91 -22.23
C ILE A 173 -0.57 -5.28 -22.10
N ILE A 174 -0.78 -6.19 -23.05
CA ILE A 174 -0.16 -7.53 -23.05
C ILE A 174 1.36 -7.42 -23.22
N LEU A 175 1.83 -6.61 -24.17
CA LEU A 175 3.26 -6.37 -24.39
C LEU A 175 3.89 -5.73 -23.16
N VAL A 176 3.23 -4.77 -22.52
CA VAL A 176 3.71 -4.12 -21.30
C VAL A 176 3.74 -5.07 -20.12
N GLY A 177 2.68 -5.86 -19.95
CA GLY A 177 2.61 -6.89 -18.91
C GLY A 177 3.69 -7.97 -19.09
N ALA A 178 3.98 -8.35 -20.33
CA ALA A 178 5.09 -9.24 -20.66
C ALA A 178 6.45 -8.64 -20.25
N LEU A 179 6.68 -7.38 -20.57
CA LEU A 179 7.91 -6.66 -20.25
C LEU A 179 8.07 -6.45 -18.74
N SER A 180 6.99 -6.07 -18.05
CA SER A 180 6.93 -5.93 -16.59
C SER A 180 7.21 -7.25 -15.87
N ARG A 181 6.59 -8.34 -16.31
CA ARG A 181 6.88 -9.67 -15.77
C ARG A 181 8.33 -10.07 -16.02
N TYR A 182 8.88 -9.83 -17.20
CA TYR A 182 10.29 -10.13 -17.47
C TYR A 182 11.21 -9.45 -16.45
N VAL A 183 11.05 -8.13 -16.25
CA VAL A 183 11.84 -7.36 -15.28
C VAL A 183 11.63 -7.90 -13.86
N ASN A 184 10.41 -8.31 -13.52
CA ASN A 184 10.09 -8.93 -12.24
C ASN A 184 10.69 -10.32 -12.04
N HIS A 185 11.00 -11.09 -13.08
CA HIS A 185 11.61 -12.42 -12.96
C HIS A 185 13.13 -12.42 -13.14
N LEU A 186 13.75 -11.26 -13.36
CA LEU A 186 15.22 -11.17 -13.37
C LEU A 186 15.78 -11.42 -11.97
N ASP A 187 16.71 -12.38 -11.90
CA ASP A 187 17.48 -12.75 -10.72
C ASP A 187 18.79 -11.95 -10.63
N GLN A 188 19.44 -11.98 -9.46
CA GLN A 188 20.65 -11.22 -9.18
C GLN A 188 21.77 -11.43 -10.22
N GLU A 189 22.01 -12.69 -10.60
CA GLU A 189 23.04 -13.07 -11.56
C GLU A 189 22.78 -12.51 -12.97
N ASP A 190 21.51 -12.26 -13.31
CA ASP A 190 21.15 -11.71 -14.61
C ASP A 190 21.49 -10.23 -14.73
N PHE A 191 21.50 -9.48 -13.63
CA PHE A 191 21.85 -8.05 -13.64
C PHE A 191 23.34 -7.80 -13.88
N GLU A 192 24.20 -8.77 -13.55
CA GLU A 192 25.64 -8.71 -13.84
C GLU A 192 25.93 -8.89 -15.33
N LYS A 193 25.04 -9.57 -16.06
CA LYS A 193 25.20 -9.83 -17.49
C LYS A 193 25.00 -8.53 -18.28
N LYS A 194 26.02 -8.17 -19.07
CA LYS A 194 25.97 -7.00 -19.96
C LYS A 194 24.77 -7.05 -20.92
N GLU A 195 24.43 -8.23 -21.42
CA GLU A 195 23.28 -8.44 -22.30
C GLU A 195 21.96 -8.02 -21.66
N THR A 196 21.74 -8.37 -20.40
CA THR A 196 20.53 -7.99 -19.65
C THR A 196 20.47 -6.48 -19.44
N ARG A 197 21.60 -5.84 -19.15
CA ARG A 197 21.66 -4.37 -19.01
C ARG A 197 21.33 -3.67 -20.33
N ASP A 198 21.80 -4.20 -21.45
CA ASP A 198 21.49 -3.68 -22.78
C ASP A 198 20.01 -3.90 -23.14
N ILE A 199 19.42 -5.04 -22.74
CA ILE A 199 17.98 -5.30 -22.84
C ILE A 199 17.17 -4.29 -22.01
N LEU A 200 17.55 -4.04 -20.75
CA LEU A 200 16.85 -3.08 -19.88
C LEU A 200 16.93 -1.66 -20.43
N LYS A 201 18.07 -1.27 -21.01
CA LYS A 201 18.22 0.03 -21.69
C LYS A 201 17.31 0.15 -22.91
N GLY A 202 17.25 -0.89 -23.75
CA GLY A 202 16.34 -0.93 -24.90
C GLY A 202 14.87 -0.87 -24.46
N LEU A 203 14.52 -1.65 -23.44
CA LEU A 203 13.18 -1.67 -22.87
C LEU A 203 12.76 -0.28 -22.36
N ARG A 204 13.65 0.43 -21.68
CA ARG A 204 13.41 1.79 -21.22
C ARG A 204 13.06 2.73 -22.37
N VAL A 205 13.84 2.72 -23.45
CA VAL A 205 13.60 3.58 -24.62
C VAL A 205 12.26 3.24 -25.25
N ASN A 206 11.95 1.95 -25.38
CA ASN A 206 10.71 1.47 -25.98
C ASN A 206 9.48 1.84 -25.15
N LEU A 207 9.56 1.68 -23.82
CA LEU A 207 8.49 2.08 -22.90
C LEU A 207 8.34 3.59 -22.85
N LYS A 208 9.44 4.36 -22.89
CA LYS A 208 9.35 5.82 -22.97
C LYS A 208 8.60 6.24 -24.21
N LEU A 209 9.01 5.75 -25.38
CA LEU A 209 8.33 6.04 -26.64
C LEU A 209 6.87 5.59 -26.61
N ALA A 210 6.58 4.41 -26.07
CA ALA A 210 5.21 3.92 -25.93
C ALA A 210 4.36 4.83 -25.02
N ILE A 211 4.93 5.35 -23.93
CA ILE A 211 4.28 6.35 -23.08
C ILE A 211 4.05 7.63 -23.87
N ASP A 212 5.06 8.15 -24.58
CA ASP A 212 4.94 9.37 -25.39
C ASP A 212 3.83 9.26 -26.44
N TYR A 213 3.65 8.09 -27.06
CA TYR A 213 2.54 7.83 -27.99
C TYR A 213 1.20 7.57 -27.28
N SER A 214 1.22 6.95 -26.10
CA SER A 214 0.06 6.64 -25.27
C SER A 214 -0.37 7.82 -24.36
N LEU A 215 0.26 8.99 -24.45
CA LEU A 215 -0.06 10.18 -23.63
C LEU A 215 -1.52 10.65 -23.76
N HIS A 216 -2.24 10.20 -24.79
CA HIS A 216 -3.67 10.47 -24.98
C HIS A 216 -4.59 9.42 -24.30
N SER A 217 -4.03 8.38 -23.67
CA SER A 217 -4.77 7.27 -23.06
C SER A 217 -4.13 6.81 -21.74
N SER A 218 -4.65 7.31 -20.61
CA SER A 218 -4.25 6.96 -19.23
C SER A 218 -4.05 5.46 -19.03
N SER A 219 -2.80 5.04 -18.94
CA SER A 219 -2.40 3.65 -18.77
C SER A 219 -1.48 3.53 -17.54
N PRO A 220 -2.04 3.40 -16.33
CA PRO A 220 -1.26 3.38 -15.07
C PRO A 220 -0.12 2.35 -15.07
N HIS A 221 -0.41 1.18 -15.65
CA HIS A 221 0.47 0.02 -15.68
C HIS A 221 1.74 0.22 -16.53
N LEU A 222 1.66 1.08 -17.55
CA LEU A 222 2.81 1.46 -18.38
C LEU A 222 3.83 2.25 -17.55
N LEU A 223 3.33 3.16 -16.73
CA LEU A 223 4.13 4.13 -16.00
C LEU A 223 4.90 3.46 -14.85
N ALA A 224 4.24 2.60 -14.08
CA ALA A 224 4.90 1.81 -13.03
C ALA A 224 5.99 0.89 -13.62
N SER A 225 5.69 0.20 -14.72
CA SER A 225 6.66 -0.67 -15.41
C SER A 225 7.85 0.12 -15.97
N TYR A 226 7.60 1.32 -16.51
CA TYR A 226 8.65 2.22 -16.97
C TYR A 226 9.56 2.68 -15.83
N LEU A 227 9.00 3.10 -14.70
CA LEU A 227 9.78 3.52 -13.54
C LEU A 227 10.62 2.37 -12.97
N GLN A 228 10.05 1.16 -12.93
CA GLN A 228 10.78 -0.02 -12.51
C GLN A 228 11.98 -0.29 -13.43
N VAL A 229 11.78 -0.30 -14.76
CA VAL A 229 12.87 -0.50 -15.73
C VAL A 229 13.92 0.62 -15.65
N LEU A 230 13.48 1.85 -15.43
CA LEU A 230 14.36 3.00 -15.31
C LEU A 230 15.27 2.86 -14.08
N ILE A 231 14.71 2.46 -12.95
CA ILE A 231 15.47 2.20 -11.73
C ILE A 231 16.40 0.98 -11.90
N MET A 232 15.97 -0.08 -12.56
CA MET A 232 16.82 -1.26 -12.79
C MET A 232 17.96 -1.01 -13.80
N SER A 233 17.79 -0.08 -14.74
CA SER A 233 18.80 0.22 -15.76
C SER A 233 19.85 1.24 -15.31
N GLU A 234 19.44 2.25 -14.53
CA GLU A 234 20.30 3.39 -14.16
C GLU A 234 20.12 3.85 -12.70
N GLY A 235 19.27 3.17 -11.92
CA GLY A 235 18.93 3.57 -10.56
C GLY A 235 19.97 3.23 -9.50
N ASP A 236 20.98 2.41 -9.78
CA ASP A 236 21.97 2.01 -8.75
C ASP A 236 22.69 3.20 -8.12
N GLU A 237 23.17 4.15 -8.93
CA GLU A 237 23.84 5.36 -8.41
C GLU A 237 22.88 6.18 -7.55
N PHE A 238 21.64 6.33 -8.02
CA PHE A 238 20.58 7.02 -7.30
C PHE A 238 20.26 6.34 -5.96
N ILE A 239 20.10 5.02 -5.96
CA ILE A 239 19.79 4.22 -4.76
C ILE A 239 20.93 4.34 -3.75
N HIS A 240 22.18 4.13 -4.15
CA HIS A 240 23.33 4.22 -3.24
C HIS A 240 23.50 5.61 -2.63
N LYS A 241 23.33 6.67 -3.42
CA LYS A 241 23.38 8.05 -2.95
C LYS A 241 22.24 8.34 -1.98
N SER A 242 21.03 7.89 -2.30
CA SER A 242 19.84 8.07 -1.45
C SER A 242 19.97 7.32 -0.13
N ILE A 243 20.41 6.06 -0.15
CA ILE A 243 20.68 5.26 1.06
C ILE A 243 21.70 5.98 1.95
N SER A 244 22.82 6.44 1.36
CA SER A 244 23.88 7.12 2.13
C SER A 244 23.37 8.41 2.77
N SER A 245 22.60 9.21 2.01
CA SER A 245 22.01 10.45 2.51
C SER A 245 20.99 10.20 3.62
N LEU A 246 20.10 9.21 3.44
CA LEU A 246 19.07 8.87 4.42
C LEU A 246 19.67 8.25 5.67
N ALA A 247 20.70 7.40 5.55
CA ALA A 247 21.41 6.84 6.70
C ALA A 247 21.99 7.95 7.59
N LEU A 248 22.51 9.04 7.02
CA LEU A 248 22.94 10.21 7.78
C LEU A 248 21.78 10.88 8.53
N LEU A 249 20.61 11.03 7.89
CA LEU A 249 19.42 11.60 8.53
C LEU A 249 18.92 10.70 9.67
N PHE A 250 18.89 9.37 9.48
CA PHE A 250 18.52 8.42 10.53
C PHE A 250 19.53 8.39 11.69
N GLY A 251 20.81 8.64 11.40
CA GLY A 251 21.87 8.78 12.39
C GLY A 251 21.83 10.10 13.17
N SER A 252 21.25 11.16 12.61
CA SER A 252 21.11 12.47 13.24
C SER A 252 19.96 12.53 14.24
N SER A 253 20.10 13.28 15.33
CA SER A 253 19.07 13.39 16.38
C SER A 253 18.70 14.86 16.61
N PRO A 254 17.40 15.19 16.81
CA PRO A 254 16.23 14.31 16.82
C PRO A 254 15.60 14.08 15.43
N LEU A 255 14.95 12.91 15.21
CA LEU A 255 14.38 12.53 13.89
C LEU A 255 13.22 13.42 13.45
N ASN A 256 12.45 13.94 14.41
CA ASN A 256 11.33 14.84 14.14
C ASN A 256 11.73 16.15 13.44
N GLN A 257 13.00 16.56 13.57
CA GLN A 257 13.55 17.73 12.87
C GLN A 257 14.03 17.37 11.48
N THR A 258 14.64 16.19 11.32
CA THR A 258 15.23 15.79 10.03
C THR A 258 14.25 15.11 9.08
N LYS A 259 13.13 14.59 9.61
CA LYS A 259 12.02 13.97 8.86
C LYS A 259 12.52 13.05 7.73
N PRO A 260 13.26 11.99 8.07
CA PRO A 260 13.91 11.12 7.08
C PRO A 260 12.91 10.46 6.12
N VAL A 261 11.69 10.13 6.54
CA VAL A 261 10.71 9.49 5.66
C VAL A 261 10.17 10.48 4.64
N GLN A 262 9.84 11.72 5.05
CA GLN A 262 9.49 12.80 4.13
C GLN A 262 10.64 13.12 3.17
N SER A 263 11.89 13.12 3.64
CA SER A 263 13.07 13.35 2.78
C SER A 263 13.25 12.24 1.73
N ALA A 264 12.96 11.00 2.10
CA ALA A 264 12.94 9.87 1.17
C ALA A 264 11.84 10.03 0.12
N GLU A 265 10.63 10.44 0.55
CA GLU A 265 9.51 10.74 -0.34
C GLU A 265 9.86 11.83 -1.36
N ASP A 266 10.40 12.95 -0.90
CA ASP A 266 10.82 14.06 -1.76
C ASP A 266 11.90 13.62 -2.76
N THR A 267 12.83 12.76 -2.32
CA THR A 267 13.91 12.25 -3.16
C THR A 267 13.38 11.36 -4.29
N VAL A 268 12.48 10.43 -3.97
CA VAL A 268 11.82 9.56 -4.96
C VAL A 268 10.93 10.39 -5.89
N ARG A 269 10.15 11.33 -5.37
CA ARG A 269 9.30 12.22 -6.18
C ARG A 269 10.13 13.08 -7.13
N ARG A 270 11.25 13.65 -6.67
CA ARG A 270 12.17 14.40 -7.55
C ARG A 270 12.77 13.53 -8.64
N PHE A 271 13.10 12.28 -8.31
CA PHE A 271 13.59 11.32 -9.29
C PHE A 271 12.53 11.00 -10.35
N CYS A 272 11.32 10.64 -9.94
CA CYS A 272 10.19 10.38 -10.84
C CYS A 272 9.84 11.61 -11.68
N THR A 273 9.67 12.79 -11.07
CA THR A 273 9.29 14.03 -11.80
C THR A 273 10.35 14.49 -12.79
N LYS A 274 11.64 14.29 -12.52
CA LYS A 274 12.71 14.56 -13.49
C LYS A 274 12.57 13.70 -14.75
N GLN A 275 12.15 12.44 -14.58
CA GLN A 275 12.03 11.47 -15.66
C GLN A 275 10.66 11.51 -16.35
N LEU A 276 9.64 12.00 -15.65
CA LEU A 276 8.25 12.11 -16.12
C LEU A 276 7.85 13.54 -16.45
N ARG A 277 8.80 14.47 -16.61
CA ARG A 277 8.56 15.92 -16.79
C ARG A 277 7.68 16.26 -18.01
N GLU A 278 7.51 15.31 -18.92
CA GLU A 278 6.69 15.40 -20.14
C GLU A 278 5.29 14.75 -19.97
N VAL A 279 5.05 14.01 -18.90
CA VAL A 279 3.80 13.29 -18.60
C VAL A 279 2.94 14.13 -17.65
N GLN A 280 2.09 15.02 -18.20
CA GLN A 280 1.42 16.09 -17.45
C GLN A 280 0.35 15.64 -16.43
N GLU A 281 -0.17 14.40 -16.49
CA GLU A 281 -1.37 14.03 -15.71
C GLU A 281 -1.29 12.70 -14.92
N GLY A 282 -0.13 12.03 -14.87
CA GLY A 282 -0.03 10.65 -14.35
C GLY A 282 0.23 10.46 -12.85
N VAL A 283 0.39 11.53 -12.06
CA VAL A 283 1.01 11.41 -10.72
C VAL A 283 0.18 10.59 -9.73
N ALA A 284 -1.16 10.71 -9.75
CA ALA A 284 -2.04 10.02 -8.81
C ALA A 284 -1.97 8.49 -8.92
N GLU A 285 -1.68 7.97 -10.11
CA GLU A 285 -1.61 6.53 -10.40
C GLU A 285 -0.24 5.92 -10.05
N VAL A 286 0.79 6.74 -9.85
CA VAL A 286 2.15 6.31 -9.46
C VAL A 286 2.36 6.34 -7.95
N GLU A 287 1.39 6.87 -7.20
CA GLU A 287 1.48 7.02 -5.75
C GLU A 287 1.74 5.68 -5.03
N GLU A 288 1.20 4.56 -5.53
CA GLU A 288 1.50 3.23 -4.97
C GLU A 288 2.95 2.82 -5.20
N TYR A 289 3.48 3.07 -6.39
CA TYR A 289 4.89 2.79 -6.71
C TYR A 289 5.83 3.68 -5.90
N VAL A 290 5.54 4.98 -5.80
CA VAL A 290 6.30 5.91 -4.97
C VAL A 290 6.28 5.44 -3.52
N ALA A 291 5.11 5.08 -2.98
CA ALA A 291 5.02 4.61 -1.61
C ALA A 291 5.87 3.35 -1.37
N ASN A 292 5.89 2.41 -2.33
CA ASN A 292 6.72 1.20 -2.24
C ASN A 292 8.22 1.54 -2.27
N ALA A 293 8.63 2.35 -3.25
CA ALA A 293 10.01 2.79 -3.39
C ALA A 293 10.50 3.58 -2.16
N VAL A 294 9.64 4.40 -1.54
CA VAL A 294 9.99 5.13 -0.31
C VAL A 294 10.16 4.17 0.86
N LEU A 295 9.24 3.22 1.04
CA LEU A 295 9.32 2.22 2.10
C LEU A 295 10.61 1.39 1.96
N ASP A 296 10.94 0.95 0.74
CA ASP A 296 12.16 0.20 0.46
C ASP A 296 13.42 1.04 0.73
N LEU A 297 13.44 2.32 0.33
CA LEU A 297 14.56 3.21 0.63
C LEU A 297 14.78 3.35 2.14
N VAL A 298 13.71 3.47 2.92
CA VAL A 298 13.76 3.55 4.37
C VAL A 298 14.34 2.26 4.97
N ILE A 299 13.85 1.09 4.52
CA ILE A 299 14.37 -0.22 4.95
C ILE A 299 15.87 -0.34 4.64
N MET A 300 16.27 -0.01 3.42
CA MET A 300 17.67 -0.08 2.99
C MET A 300 18.57 0.92 3.74
N ALA A 301 18.08 2.12 4.03
CA ALA A 301 18.82 3.13 4.79
C ALA A 301 19.04 2.72 6.25
N VAL A 302 18.00 2.19 6.92
CA VAL A 302 18.13 1.68 8.29
C VAL A 302 19.02 0.44 8.33
N TRP A 303 18.89 -0.47 7.36
CA TRP A 303 19.82 -1.61 7.26
C TRP A 303 21.26 -1.17 7.03
N SER A 304 21.50 -0.12 6.23
CA SER A 304 22.86 0.42 6.05
C SER A 304 23.49 0.90 7.35
N LEU A 305 22.71 1.35 8.34
CA LEU A 305 23.22 1.68 9.68
C LEU A 305 23.58 0.42 10.47
N VAL A 306 22.72 -0.59 10.44
CA VAL A 306 22.98 -1.91 11.07
C VAL A 306 24.23 -2.55 10.49
N ALA A 307 24.34 -2.58 9.17
CA ALA A 307 25.48 -3.09 8.44
C ALA A 307 26.77 -2.35 8.80
N GLY A 308 26.71 -1.01 8.92
CA GLY A 308 27.85 -0.20 9.36
C GLY A 308 28.27 -0.46 10.82
N GLU A 309 27.34 -0.73 11.73
CA GLU A 309 27.65 -1.02 13.15
C GLU A 309 28.19 -2.45 13.37
N LEU A 310 27.71 -3.41 12.59
CA LEU A 310 28.03 -4.84 12.77
C LEU A 310 29.04 -5.39 11.75
N GLY A 311 29.45 -4.58 10.76
CA GLY A 311 30.33 -5.01 9.67
C GLY A 311 29.67 -6.05 8.76
N LEU A 312 28.36 -5.92 8.52
CA LEU A 312 27.59 -6.84 7.65
C LEU A 312 27.50 -6.30 6.22
N GLU A 313 27.04 -7.15 5.31
CA GLU A 313 26.73 -6.76 3.95
C GLU A 313 25.47 -5.88 3.88
N ARG A 314 25.42 -4.97 2.91
CA ARG A 314 24.26 -4.12 2.64
C ARG A 314 23.19 -4.92 1.90
N LEU A 315 21.93 -4.48 1.98
CA LEU A 315 20.87 -5.08 1.17
C LEU A 315 21.16 -4.86 -0.32
N PRO A 316 20.89 -5.87 -1.16
CA PRO A 316 21.12 -5.76 -2.58
C PRO A 316 20.13 -4.80 -3.25
N THR A 317 20.62 -3.93 -4.13
CA THR A 317 19.84 -2.86 -4.78
C THR A 317 18.80 -3.39 -5.76
N HIS A 318 19.00 -4.59 -6.33
CA HIS A 318 18.06 -5.19 -7.29
C HIS A 318 16.69 -5.54 -6.69
N THR A 319 16.56 -5.59 -5.36
CA THR A 319 15.29 -5.85 -4.66
C THR A 319 14.40 -4.60 -4.61
N PHE A 320 14.98 -3.43 -4.83
CA PHE A 320 14.36 -2.14 -4.61
C PHE A 320 13.12 -1.89 -5.49
N ALA A 321 12.07 -1.35 -4.89
CA ALA A 321 10.79 -1.01 -5.50
C ALA A 321 10.09 -2.21 -6.17
N ARG A 322 10.36 -3.44 -5.70
CA ARG A 322 9.77 -4.68 -6.23
C ARG A 322 8.94 -5.36 -5.14
N ASP A 323 7.69 -4.93 -5.03
CA ASP A 323 6.70 -5.46 -4.08
C ASP A 323 7.29 -5.61 -2.67
N LEU A 324 7.22 -6.82 -2.09
CA LEU A 324 7.71 -7.15 -0.74
C LEU A 324 9.16 -7.66 -0.70
N ARG A 325 9.89 -7.68 -1.83
CA ARG A 325 11.20 -8.35 -1.90
C ARG A 325 12.23 -7.75 -0.96
N THR A 326 12.35 -6.41 -0.94
CA THR A 326 13.30 -5.74 -0.02
C THR A 326 12.98 -6.05 1.43
N PHE A 327 11.70 -6.11 1.80
CA PHE A 327 11.28 -6.50 3.15
C PHE A 327 11.56 -7.98 3.46
N GLN A 328 11.36 -8.89 2.51
CA GLN A 328 11.68 -10.31 2.66
C GLN A 328 13.18 -10.52 2.87
N THR A 329 14.02 -9.93 2.01
CA THR A 329 15.48 -9.99 2.15
C THR A 329 15.95 -9.36 3.46
N PHE A 330 15.36 -8.23 3.87
CA PHE A 330 15.61 -7.63 5.18
C PHE A 330 15.24 -8.58 6.34
N SER A 331 14.11 -9.26 6.25
CA SER A 331 13.63 -10.21 7.27
C SER A 331 14.50 -11.47 7.33
N GLU A 332 14.97 -11.95 6.19
CA GLU A 332 15.93 -13.06 6.07
C GLU A 332 17.25 -12.67 6.74
N HIS A 333 17.83 -11.52 6.40
CA HIS A 333 19.05 -11.05 7.04
C HIS A 333 18.90 -10.77 8.54
N LEU A 334 17.71 -10.42 9.03
CA LEU A 334 17.45 -10.30 10.47
C LEU A 334 17.33 -11.64 11.19
N SER A 335 16.93 -12.68 10.47
CA SER A 335 16.74 -14.04 11.00
C SER A 335 17.96 -14.93 10.79
N ASP A 336 18.98 -14.42 10.10
CA ASP A 336 20.23 -15.10 9.81
C ASP A 336 20.96 -15.47 11.13
N PRO A 337 21.42 -16.73 11.29
CA PRO A 337 22.18 -17.15 12.46
C PRO A 337 23.45 -16.33 12.71
N GLU A 338 24.02 -15.65 11.70
CA GLU A 338 25.19 -14.78 11.89
C GLU A 338 24.84 -13.40 12.46
N THR A 339 23.65 -12.87 12.16
CA THR A 339 23.22 -11.52 12.53
C THR A 339 22.47 -11.52 13.85
N THR A 340 21.61 -12.52 14.08
CA THR A 340 20.79 -12.70 15.28
C THR A 340 21.57 -12.53 16.60
N PRO A 341 22.74 -13.18 16.81
CA PRO A 341 23.51 -13.01 18.05
C PRO A 341 24.17 -11.63 18.18
N LYS A 342 24.29 -10.88 17.09
CA LYS A 342 24.90 -9.54 17.04
C LYS A 342 23.86 -8.42 17.22
N LEU A 343 22.56 -8.67 17.00
CA LEU A 343 21.48 -7.69 17.21
C LEU A 343 21.48 -7.04 18.60
N PRO A 344 21.76 -7.76 19.71
CA PRO A 344 21.85 -7.15 21.04
C PRO A 344 23.05 -6.20 21.22
N LYS A 345 24.01 -6.16 20.29
CA LYS A 345 25.15 -5.25 20.31
C LYS A 345 24.88 -3.92 19.59
N LEU A 346 23.78 -3.83 18.84
CA LEU A 346 23.36 -2.60 18.16
C LEU A 346 23.03 -1.50 19.16
N LYS A 347 23.26 -0.24 18.75
CA LYS A 347 22.81 0.92 19.51
C LYS A 347 21.31 0.80 19.79
N VAL A 348 20.90 1.17 21.00
CA VAL A 348 19.49 1.06 21.46
C VAL A 348 18.53 1.68 20.45
N ARG A 349 18.89 2.84 19.90
CA ARG A 349 18.11 3.52 18.87
C ARG A 349 18.00 2.71 17.58
N THR A 350 19.13 2.29 17.00
CA THR A 350 19.15 1.47 15.78
C THR A 350 18.29 0.22 15.94
N ARG A 351 18.34 -0.41 17.11
CA ARG A 351 17.48 -1.55 17.45
C ARG A 351 15.99 -1.19 17.48
N LYS A 352 15.62 -0.06 18.08
CA LYS A 352 14.23 0.42 18.04
C LYS A 352 13.76 0.65 16.60
N MET A 353 14.60 1.26 15.75
CA MET A 353 14.27 1.50 14.34
C MET A 353 14.02 0.18 13.58
N VAL A 354 14.88 -0.82 13.79
CA VAL A 354 14.72 -2.17 13.22
C VAL A 354 13.43 -2.83 13.68
N ASN A 355 13.10 -2.75 14.97
CA ASN A 355 11.86 -3.33 15.51
C ASN A 355 10.62 -2.67 14.91
N VAL A 356 10.61 -1.32 14.80
CA VAL A 356 9.53 -0.57 14.16
C VAL A 356 9.34 -1.02 12.71
N LEU A 357 10.42 -1.18 11.95
CA LEU A 357 10.32 -1.66 10.56
C LEU A 357 9.82 -3.11 10.48
N LYS A 358 10.29 -3.99 11.37
CA LYS A 358 9.83 -5.39 11.41
C LYS A 358 8.32 -5.50 11.66
N GLU A 359 7.79 -4.65 12.53
CA GLU A 359 6.36 -4.65 12.88
C GLU A 359 5.49 -3.98 11.81
N LEU A 360 5.91 -2.81 11.30
CA LEU A 360 5.05 -1.97 10.45
C LEU A 360 5.27 -2.20 8.95
N ALA A 361 6.49 -2.46 8.50
CA ALA A 361 6.77 -2.63 7.07
C ALA A 361 6.30 -4.00 6.54
N GLY A 362 6.15 -5.00 7.41
CA GLY A 362 5.69 -6.35 7.07
C GLY A 362 4.19 -6.60 7.22
N ASP A 363 3.40 -5.58 7.57
CA ASP A 363 1.96 -5.76 7.83
C ASP A 363 1.21 -6.12 6.55
N ASN A 364 0.80 -7.38 6.43
CA ASN A 364 0.05 -7.90 5.27
C ASN A 364 -1.42 -7.46 5.25
N VAL A 365 -1.92 -6.83 6.31
CA VAL A 365 -3.31 -6.36 6.40
C VAL A 365 -3.48 -5.01 5.70
N LYS A 366 -2.44 -4.17 5.71
CA LYS A 366 -2.49 -2.80 5.18
C LYS A 366 -1.87 -2.69 3.79
N GLY A 367 -2.43 -1.82 2.96
CA GLY A 367 -1.82 -1.40 1.71
C GLY A 367 -0.43 -0.77 1.93
N VAL A 368 0.39 -0.71 0.87
CA VAL A 368 1.74 -0.10 0.91
C VAL A 368 1.70 1.32 1.47
N ARG A 369 0.68 2.10 1.08
CA ARG A 369 0.48 3.49 1.54
C ARG A 369 0.18 3.55 3.03
N GLY A 370 -0.67 2.66 3.53
CA GLY A 370 -0.96 2.53 4.96
C GLY A 370 0.28 2.17 5.78
N ARG A 371 1.07 1.21 5.31
CA ARG A 371 2.35 0.85 5.94
C ARG A 371 3.34 2.01 5.99
N LEU A 372 3.50 2.74 4.87
CA LEU A 372 4.37 3.90 4.80
C LEU A 372 3.92 5.01 5.78
N ARG A 373 2.62 5.23 5.91
CA ARG A 373 2.07 6.21 6.86
C ARG A 373 2.42 5.85 8.30
N ASP A 374 2.23 4.61 8.70
CA ASP A 374 2.54 4.17 10.06
C ASP A 374 4.05 4.31 10.36
N VAL A 375 4.89 3.96 9.38
CA VAL A 375 6.34 4.13 9.44
C VAL A 375 6.71 5.61 9.58
N ARG A 376 6.07 6.49 8.80
CA ARG A 376 6.24 7.95 8.90
C ARG A 376 5.83 8.49 10.26
N GLU A 377 4.68 8.06 10.78
CA GLU A 377 4.21 8.48 12.11
C GLU A 377 5.23 8.10 13.20
N LYS A 378 5.87 6.92 13.10
CA LYS A 378 6.91 6.53 14.08
C LYS A 378 8.24 7.25 13.92
N PHE A 379 8.71 7.48 12.68
CA PHE A 379 10.03 8.05 12.42
C PHE A 379 10.05 9.58 12.37
N ASP A 380 9.08 10.21 11.72
CA ASP A 380 9.06 11.66 11.48
C ASP A 380 8.25 12.42 12.54
N GLU A 381 7.22 11.78 13.12
CA GLU A 381 6.31 12.42 14.09
C GLU A 381 6.50 11.88 15.52
N GLY A 382 6.98 10.65 15.65
CA GLY A 382 7.23 9.96 16.90
C GLY A 382 8.58 10.26 17.54
N ALA A 383 8.69 9.99 18.84
CA ALA A 383 9.95 10.04 19.57
C ALA A 383 10.58 8.63 19.64
N LEU A 384 11.63 8.39 18.84
CA LEU A 384 12.40 7.13 18.80
C LEU A 384 13.74 7.20 19.55
#